data_AF-H9C929-F1
#
_entry.id   AF-H9C929-F1
#
_cell.length_a   1.000
_cell.length_b   1.000
_cell.length_c   1.000
_cell.angle_alpha   90.00
_cell.angle_beta   90.00
_cell.angle_gamma   90.00
#
_symmetry.space_group_name_H-M   'P 1'
#
loop_
_entity.id
_entity.type
_entity.pdbx_description
1 polymer ?
#
loop_
_entity_poly.entity_id
_entity_poly.type
_entity_poly.pdbx_seq_one_letter_code
_entity_poly.pdbx_strand_id
1 'polypeptide(L)'
;GDNKWTMTIMARNADTGNLKWGYQKTPHDEWDYAGVNVMMLSDQNIDGKDLKLVTHPDRNGIIYTLNRVNGDLVRADFLDDTVNVWTHVDMKTGIPVRNPEYGTRMDHKGKDICPSAMGYHDQAHDSYDPERGLF
;
A
#
# COMPACT_ATOMS: atom_id res chain seq x y z
N GLY A 1 -13.20 13.23 6.09
CA GLY A 1 -13.32 13.00 4.63
C GLY A 1 -12.05 12.33 4.14
N ASP A 2 -12.04 11.72 2.96
CA ASP A 2 -10.92 10.84 2.53
C ASP A 2 -9.55 11.50 2.37
N ASN A 3 -9.50 12.83 2.34
CA ASN A 3 -8.26 13.60 2.14
C ASN A 3 -7.53 13.28 0.83
N LYS A 4 -8.26 12.90 -0.23
CA LYS A 4 -7.65 12.68 -1.55
C LYS A 4 -6.90 13.94 -2.02
N TRP A 5 -5.71 13.83 -2.61
CA TRP A 5 -5.02 12.61 -3.08
C TRP A 5 -3.78 12.23 -2.24
N THR A 6 -3.82 12.40 -0.92
CA THR A 6 -2.75 11.90 -0.04
C THR A 6 -2.67 10.37 -0.07
N MET A 7 -1.57 9.78 0.41
CA MET A 7 -1.38 8.34 0.57
C MET A 7 -1.70 7.51 -0.69
N THR A 8 -1.38 8.04 -1.87
CA THR A 8 -1.82 7.50 -3.17
C THR A 8 -0.63 7.04 -4.00
N ILE A 9 -0.67 5.78 -4.47
CA ILE A 9 0.23 5.31 -5.54
C ILE A 9 -0.26 5.93 -6.85
N MET A 10 0.62 6.57 -7.61
CA MET A 10 0.27 7.24 -8.87
C MET A 10 1.17 6.80 -10.01
N ALA A 11 0.57 6.60 -11.19
CA ALA A 11 1.31 6.62 -12.45
C ALA A 11 0.96 7.87 -13.24
N ARG A 12 1.99 8.55 -13.75
CA ARG A 12 1.86 9.75 -14.56
C ARG A 12 2.59 9.58 -15.88
N ASN A 13 2.10 10.26 -16.91
CA ASN A 13 2.82 10.38 -18.16
C ASN A 13 4.06 11.27 -17.95
N ALA A 14 5.23 10.80 -18.39
CA ALA A 14 6.51 11.47 -18.15
C ALA A 14 6.65 12.81 -18.90
N ASP A 15 6.04 12.93 -20.08
CA ASP A 15 6.15 14.13 -20.92
C ASP A 15 5.20 15.25 -20.48
N THR A 16 4.02 14.89 -19.98
CA THR A 16 2.92 15.83 -19.70
C THR A 16 2.58 15.98 -18.22
N GLY A 17 3.01 15.05 -17.36
CA GLY A 17 2.62 14.99 -15.95
C GLY A 17 1.18 14.54 -15.69
N ASN A 18 0.39 14.27 -16.74
CA ASN A 18 -1.00 13.85 -16.62
C ASN A 18 -1.11 12.51 -15.88
N LEU A 19 -2.06 12.44 -14.95
CA LEU A 19 -2.34 11.22 -14.18
C LEU A 19 -2.94 10.16 -15.12
N LYS A 20 -2.35 8.97 -15.11
CA LYS A 20 -2.88 7.79 -15.81
C LYS A 20 -3.80 7.00 -14.90
N TRP A 21 -3.37 6.74 -13.67
CA TRP A 21 -4.16 6.11 -12.63
C TRP A 21 -3.63 6.51 -11.25
N GLY A 22 -4.50 6.43 -10.23
CA GLY A 22 -4.16 6.70 -8.84
C GLY A 22 -4.94 5.78 -7.91
N TYR A 23 -4.24 5.17 -6.95
CA TYR A 23 -4.81 4.25 -5.95
C TYR A 23 -4.48 4.75 -4.54
N GLN A 24 -5.51 5.20 -3.80
CA GLN A 24 -5.35 5.72 -2.44
C GLN A 24 -5.31 4.57 -1.43
N LYS A 25 -4.13 4.30 -0.86
CA LYS A 25 -3.87 3.20 0.09
C LYS A 25 -4.54 3.42 1.44
N THR A 26 -4.47 4.64 1.94
CA THR A 26 -4.91 5.00 3.31
C THR A 26 -5.81 6.24 3.24
N PRO A 27 -7.11 6.08 2.93
CA PRO A 27 -8.07 7.17 3.00
C PRO A 27 -8.23 7.66 4.44
N HIS A 28 -8.23 8.98 4.63
CA HIS A 28 -8.29 9.60 5.95
C HIS A 28 -7.25 9.01 6.92
N ASP A 29 -5.97 9.23 6.61
CA ASP A 29 -4.89 8.78 7.49
C ASP A 29 -5.04 9.35 8.90
N GLU A 30 -4.79 8.50 9.89
CA GLU A 30 -4.88 8.79 11.32
C GLU A 30 -3.55 8.53 12.04
N TRP A 31 -2.51 8.07 11.33
CA TRP A 31 -1.32 7.47 11.96
C TRP A 31 0.03 7.93 11.40
N ASP A 32 0.05 8.88 10.46
CA ASP A 32 1.25 9.30 9.72
C ASP A 32 1.87 8.14 8.92
N TYR A 33 1.04 7.39 8.19
CA TYR A 33 1.55 6.38 7.25
C TYR A 33 1.89 6.99 5.90
N ALA A 34 2.94 7.83 5.88
CA ALA A 34 3.40 8.52 4.68
C ALA A 34 3.72 7.53 3.55
N GLY A 35 2.87 7.51 2.51
CA GLY A 35 2.92 6.47 1.48
C GLY A 35 3.98 6.67 0.39
N VAL A 36 5.26 6.86 0.77
CA VAL A 36 6.37 7.29 -0.12
C VAL A 36 7.44 6.22 -0.38
N ASN A 37 7.25 5.00 0.13
CA ASN A 37 8.22 3.91 0.04
C ASN A 37 8.53 3.47 -1.42
N VAL A 38 9.54 2.61 -1.56
CA VAL A 38 10.05 2.08 -2.83
C VAL A 38 8.95 1.51 -3.75
N MET A 39 9.13 1.67 -5.06
CA MET A 39 8.27 1.09 -6.11
C MET A 39 9.10 0.12 -6.94
N MET A 40 8.85 -1.18 -6.82
CA MET A 40 9.60 -2.21 -7.53
C MET A 40 8.77 -2.77 -8.69
N LEU A 41 9.29 -2.67 -9.91
CA LEU A 41 8.60 -3.16 -11.11
C LEU A 41 9.04 -4.59 -11.43
N SER A 42 8.08 -5.47 -11.72
CA SER A 42 8.34 -6.84 -12.16
C SER A 42 7.35 -7.28 -13.23
N ASP A 43 7.76 -8.27 -14.03
CA ASP A 43 6.88 -9.03 -14.91
C ASP A 43 6.82 -10.45 -14.34
N GLN A 44 5.62 -10.91 -13.97
CA GLN A 44 5.43 -12.19 -13.27
C GLN A 44 4.24 -12.95 -13.83
N ASN A 45 4.33 -14.27 -13.82
CA ASN A 45 3.19 -15.14 -14.09
C ASN A 45 2.43 -15.42 -12.79
N ILE A 46 1.20 -14.90 -12.67
CA ILE A 46 0.31 -15.12 -11.52
C ILE A 46 -0.93 -15.84 -12.03
N ASP A 47 -1.21 -17.02 -11.47
CA ASP A 47 -2.35 -17.88 -11.86
C ASP A 47 -2.44 -18.13 -13.38
N GLY A 48 -1.28 -18.34 -14.02
CA GLY A 48 -1.18 -18.60 -15.45
C GLY A 48 -1.25 -17.36 -16.34
N LYS A 49 -1.29 -16.15 -15.77
CA LYS A 49 -1.34 -14.88 -16.51
C LYS A 49 -0.05 -14.09 -16.34
N ASP A 50 0.55 -13.68 -17.45
CA ASP A 50 1.69 -12.76 -17.43
C ASP A 50 1.20 -11.34 -17.13
N LEU A 51 1.58 -10.83 -15.95
CA LEU A 51 1.18 -9.53 -15.46
C LEU A 51 2.38 -8.59 -15.37
N LYS A 52 2.11 -7.33 -15.72
CA LYS A 52 3.04 -6.21 -15.57
C LYS A 52 2.76 -5.51 -14.25
N LEU A 53 3.60 -5.73 -13.25
CA LEU A 53 3.33 -5.38 -11.86
C LEU A 53 4.19 -4.21 -11.36
N VAL A 54 3.69 -3.56 -10.32
CA VAL A 54 4.42 -2.72 -9.36
C VAL A 54 4.12 -3.25 -7.95
N THR A 55 5.17 -3.52 -7.18
CA THR A 55 5.11 -3.96 -5.77
C THR A 55 5.63 -2.86 -4.86
N HIS A 56 4.92 -2.61 -3.76
CA HIS A 56 5.15 -1.50 -2.86
C HIS A 56 4.85 -1.89 -1.40
N PRO A 57 5.88 -2.11 -0.56
CA PRO A 57 5.71 -2.27 0.89
C PRO A 57 5.47 -0.89 1.53
N ASP A 58 4.27 -0.66 2.09
CA ASP A 58 3.89 0.63 2.65
C ASP A 58 4.15 0.73 4.17
N ARG A 59 4.28 1.97 4.66
CA ARG A 59 4.35 2.28 6.10
C ARG A 59 3.22 1.65 6.90
N ASN A 60 2.02 1.57 6.31
CA ASN A 60 0.81 1.08 6.97
C ASN A 60 0.79 -0.43 7.25
N GLY A 61 1.85 -1.15 6.94
CA GLY A 61 1.97 -2.58 7.21
C GLY A 61 1.45 -3.48 6.08
N ILE A 62 1.07 -2.94 4.92
CA ILE A 62 0.57 -3.71 3.77
C ILE A 62 1.58 -3.66 2.61
N ILE A 63 1.86 -4.82 2.02
CA ILE A 63 2.52 -4.90 0.70
C ILE A 63 1.43 -4.88 -0.37
N TYR A 64 1.45 -3.86 -1.22
CA TYR A 64 0.54 -3.74 -2.35
C TYR A 64 1.22 -4.18 -3.64
N THR A 65 0.55 -5.02 -4.41
CA THR A 65 0.93 -5.38 -5.78
C THR A 65 -0.19 -4.97 -6.73
N LEU A 66 0.11 -4.09 -7.69
CA LEU A 66 -0.85 -3.58 -8.67
C LEU A 66 -0.37 -3.86 -10.09
N ASN A 67 -1.30 -3.94 -11.04
CA ASN A 67 -0.96 -3.88 -12.44
C ASN A 67 -0.50 -2.46 -12.80
N ARG A 68 0.78 -2.30 -13.15
CA ARG A 68 1.38 -0.97 -13.39
C ARG A 68 0.80 -0.25 -14.61
N VAL A 69 0.10 -0.96 -15.51
CA VAL A 69 -0.47 -0.39 -16.73
C VAL A 69 -1.76 0.39 -16.44
N ASN A 70 -2.64 -0.15 -15.60
CA ASN A 70 -4.00 0.38 -15.38
C ASN A 70 -4.33 0.70 -13.91
N GLY A 71 -3.50 0.26 -12.95
CA GLY A 71 -3.72 0.50 -11.52
C GLY A 71 -4.64 -0.50 -10.85
N ASP A 72 -4.98 -1.62 -11.50
CA ASP A 72 -5.80 -2.67 -10.88
C ASP A 72 -5.03 -3.33 -9.72
N LEU A 73 -5.70 -3.49 -8.57
CA LEU A 73 -5.13 -4.19 -7.43
C LEU A 73 -5.06 -5.70 -7.73
N VAL A 74 -3.86 -6.29 -7.58
CA VAL A 74 -3.62 -7.72 -7.80
C VAL A 74 -3.51 -8.44 -6.46
N ARG A 75 -2.76 -7.87 -5.50
CA ARG A 75 -2.53 -8.46 -4.18
C ARG A 75 -2.33 -7.36 -3.14
N ALA A 76 -2.76 -7.62 -1.91
CA ALA A 76 -2.55 -6.75 -0.76
C ALA A 76 -2.53 -7.59 0.52
N ASP A 77 -1.34 -7.82 1.09
CA ASP A 77 -1.17 -8.62 2.30
C ASP A 77 -0.46 -7.84 3.39
N PHE A 78 -0.67 -8.25 4.64
CA PHE A 78 0.08 -7.71 5.76
C PHE A 78 1.54 -8.17 5.70
N LEU A 79 2.45 -7.23 5.97
CA LEU A 79 3.89 -7.46 6.13
C LEU A 79 4.17 -8.47 7.25
N ASP A 80 3.38 -8.41 8.31
CA ASP A 80 3.51 -9.22 9.51
C ASP A 80 2.13 -9.41 10.16
N ASP A 81 1.93 -10.51 10.89
CA ASP A 81 0.63 -10.87 11.48
C ASP A 81 0.21 -9.96 12.65
N THR A 82 1.12 -9.12 13.14
CA THR A 82 0.86 -8.17 14.23
C THR A 82 0.22 -6.85 13.78
N VAL A 83 0.05 -6.61 12.47
CA VAL A 83 -0.68 -5.44 11.96
C VAL A 83 -2.13 -5.49 12.44
N ASN A 84 -2.57 -4.44 13.15
CA ASN A 84 -3.88 -4.46 13.84
C ASN A 84 -4.82 -3.30 13.49
N VAL A 85 -4.31 -2.23 12.86
CA VAL A 85 -5.10 -1.09 12.39
C VAL A 85 -6.09 -1.45 11.27
N TRP A 86 -5.88 -2.59 10.62
CA TRP A 86 -6.71 -3.16 9.57
C TRP A 86 -7.24 -4.53 10.00
N THR A 87 -8.49 -4.83 9.66
CA THR A 87 -9.03 -6.20 9.83
C THR A 87 -8.69 -7.09 8.63
N HIS A 88 -8.72 -6.51 7.43
CA HIS A 88 -8.39 -7.13 6.15
C HIS A 88 -8.31 -6.05 5.07
N VAL A 89 -7.86 -6.42 3.86
CA VAL A 89 -8.04 -5.59 2.66
C VAL A 89 -9.25 -6.09 1.89
N ASP A 90 -10.24 -5.24 1.65
CA ASP A 90 -11.37 -5.58 0.79
C ASP A 90 -10.91 -5.51 -0.67
N MET A 91 -10.66 -6.67 -1.28
CA MET A 91 -10.16 -6.76 -2.66
C MET A 91 -11.19 -6.31 -3.72
N LYS A 92 -12.48 -6.14 -3.37
CA LYS A 92 -13.48 -5.60 -4.31
C LYS A 92 -13.41 -4.09 -4.40
N THR A 93 -13.28 -3.43 -3.25
CA THR A 93 -13.15 -1.96 -3.20
C THR A 93 -11.71 -1.50 -3.33
N GLY A 94 -10.76 -2.39 -3.05
CA GLY A 94 -9.33 -2.11 -2.95
C GLY A 94 -8.97 -1.32 -1.70
N ILE A 95 -9.82 -1.21 -0.69
CA ILE A 95 -9.56 -0.36 0.49
C ILE A 95 -9.32 -1.24 1.73
N PRO A 96 -8.26 -0.99 2.52
CA PRO A 96 -8.08 -1.62 3.83
C PRO A 96 -9.25 -1.29 4.78
N VAL A 97 -9.85 -2.33 5.37
CA VAL A 97 -10.99 -2.17 6.29
C VAL A 97 -10.46 -1.88 7.70
N ARG A 98 -10.69 -0.65 8.17
CA ARG A 98 -10.24 -0.15 9.47
C ARG A 98 -10.72 -1.03 10.61
N ASN A 99 -9.85 -1.24 11.60
CA ASN A 99 -10.26 -1.69 12.93
C ASN A 99 -10.47 -0.46 13.84
N PRO A 100 -11.71 -0.13 14.25
CA PRO A 100 -11.98 1.06 15.06
C PRO A 100 -11.28 1.09 16.42
N GLU A 101 -10.89 -0.07 16.96
CA GLU A 101 -10.15 -0.17 18.22
C GLU A 101 -8.81 0.57 18.19
N TYR A 102 -8.15 0.59 17.02
CA TYR A 102 -6.81 1.17 16.83
C TYR A 102 -6.83 2.51 16.08
N GLY A 103 -7.99 3.15 15.94
CA GLY A 103 -8.14 4.49 15.37
C GLY A 103 -7.71 5.61 16.33
N THR A 104 -7.31 6.76 15.78
CA THR A 104 -6.92 7.94 16.57
C THR A 104 -7.97 9.05 16.47
N ARG A 105 -8.18 9.80 17.56
CA ARG A 105 -9.15 10.92 17.61
C ARG A 105 -8.89 11.83 18.80
N MET A 106 -9.46 13.04 18.76
CA MET A 106 -9.45 13.99 19.88
C MET A 106 -10.03 13.37 21.15
N ASP A 107 -9.54 13.82 22.30
CA ASP A 107 -9.97 13.39 23.65
C ASP A 107 -9.84 11.87 23.90
N HIS A 108 -9.05 11.17 23.09
CA HIS A 108 -8.79 9.74 23.22
C HIS A 108 -7.30 9.43 22.99
N LYS A 109 -6.74 8.60 23.86
CA LYS A 109 -5.36 8.08 23.70
C LYS A 109 -5.40 6.66 23.15
N GLY A 110 -5.11 6.51 21.86
CA GLY A 110 -4.86 5.19 21.27
C GLY A 110 -3.64 4.52 21.90
N LYS A 111 -3.67 3.20 22.01
CA LYS A 111 -2.62 2.36 22.61
C LYS A 111 -2.42 1.11 21.77
N ASP A 112 -1.22 0.55 21.85
CA ASP A 112 -0.88 -0.76 21.25
C ASP A 112 -1.22 -0.84 19.75
N ILE A 113 -1.08 0.30 19.04
CA ILE A 113 -1.32 0.43 17.60
C ILE A 113 -0.10 -0.12 16.85
N CYS A 114 -0.34 -1.02 15.91
CA CYS A 114 0.65 -1.59 15.03
C CYS A 114 0.23 -1.45 13.56
N PRO A 115 1.06 -0.85 12.68
CA PRO A 115 2.39 -0.28 12.96
C PRO A 115 2.42 0.99 13.84
N SER A 116 3.61 1.41 14.25
CA SER A 116 3.81 2.78 14.75
C SER A 116 3.86 3.77 13.58
N ALA A 117 3.87 5.09 13.85
CA ALA A 117 4.02 6.10 12.79
C ALA A 117 5.28 5.90 11.91
N MET A 118 6.36 5.32 12.45
CA MET A 118 7.56 4.96 11.67
C MET A 118 7.31 3.86 10.63
N GLY A 119 6.17 3.17 10.73
CA GLY A 119 5.75 2.05 9.88
C GLY A 119 6.47 0.74 10.16
N TYR A 120 6.00 -0.31 9.52
CA TYR A 120 6.74 -1.59 9.42
C TYR A 120 7.76 -1.57 8.26
N HIS A 121 7.62 -0.61 7.35
CA HIS A 121 8.58 -0.30 6.32
C HIS A 121 8.66 1.22 6.13
N ASP A 122 9.84 1.77 5.88
CA ASP A 122 10.08 3.21 5.70
C ASP A 122 10.87 3.48 4.40
N GLN A 123 11.86 4.37 4.40
CA GLN A 123 12.56 4.87 3.21
C GLN A 123 13.48 3.88 2.47
N ALA A 124 13.63 2.65 2.98
CA ALA A 124 14.63 1.72 2.47
C ALA A 124 14.33 1.33 1.01
N HIS A 125 15.40 1.10 0.24
CA HIS A 125 15.29 0.59 -1.13
C HIS A 125 15.60 -0.91 -1.12
N ASP A 126 14.56 -1.72 -1.29
CA ASP A 126 14.66 -3.18 -1.31
C ASP A 126 15.19 -3.71 -2.65
N SER A 127 15.23 -5.03 -2.79
CA SER A 127 15.68 -5.75 -3.98
C SER A 127 14.61 -6.71 -4.52
N TYR A 128 14.80 -7.19 -5.75
CA TYR A 128 14.01 -8.26 -6.34
C TYR A 128 14.91 -9.18 -7.15
N ASP A 129 14.80 -10.49 -6.92
CA ASP A 129 15.45 -11.54 -7.69
C ASP A 129 14.47 -12.10 -8.74
N PRO A 130 14.67 -11.82 -10.04
CA PRO A 130 13.77 -12.27 -11.09
C PRO A 130 13.88 -13.77 -11.40
N GLU A 131 14.99 -14.43 -11.06
CA GLU A 131 15.13 -15.89 -11.27
C GLU A 131 14.34 -16.66 -10.20
N ARG A 132 14.35 -16.14 -8.97
CA ARG A 132 13.63 -16.75 -7.83
C ARG A 132 12.20 -16.24 -7.68
N GLY A 133 11.87 -15.08 -8.25
CA GLY A 133 10.58 -14.42 -8.05
C GLY A 133 10.39 -13.92 -6.62
N LEU A 134 11.48 -13.48 -5.96
CA LEU A 134 11.47 -13.07 -4.55
C LEU A 134 11.85 -11.59 -4.42
N PHE A 135 11.13 -10.89 -3.55
CA PHE A 135 11.48 -9.57 -3.04
C PHE A 135 12.26 -9.73 -1.73
#